data_AF-B0DG01-F1
#
_entry.id   AF-B0DG01-F1
#
_cell.length_a   1.000
_cell.length_b   1.000
_cell.length_c   1.000
_cell.angle_alpha   90.00
_cell.angle_beta   90.00
_cell.angle_gamma   90.00
#
_symmetry.space_group_name_H-M   'P 1'
#
loop_
_entity.id
_entity.type
_entity.pdbx_description
1 polymer ?
#
loop_
_entity_poly.entity_id
_entity_poly.type
_entity_poly.pdbx_seq_one_letter_code
_entity_poly.pdbx_strand_id
1 'polypeptide(L)'
;MADIPLTMATTSTESSTGSSQTVATPVSDSFTAIPRVPHTHTSSAIIQMLKNLLLISILQMNKEIEEENAERSRKSFNHASDPTVHKEPGSEQASLISLDEVDLNRFHVPSFVASFPGLIYSKLAKWIADEDIKSKLKRKPADKQRLSAEDTRIAK
;
A
#
# COMPACT_ATOMS: atom_id res chain seq x y z
N MET A 1 35.84 29.67 47.39
CA MET A 1 36.11 31.11 47.19
C MET A 1 37.62 31.26 47.05
N ALA A 2 38.11 31.33 45.82
CA ALA A 2 39.48 31.63 45.47
C ALA A 2 39.44 32.35 44.10
N ASP A 3 40.05 33.53 44.08
CA ASP A 3 40.00 34.58 43.06
C ASP A 3 41.20 34.47 42.06
N ILE A 4 40.88 34.62 40.76
CA ILE A 4 41.49 35.36 39.59
C ILE A 4 43.04 35.63 39.55
N PRO A 5 43.76 35.69 38.38
CA PRO A 5 43.56 36.63 37.23
C PRO A 5 43.79 36.05 35.79
N LEU A 6 43.09 36.54 34.74
CA LEU A 6 43.49 37.56 33.72
C LEU A 6 44.72 37.13 32.86
N THR A 7 44.69 37.09 31.52
CA THR A 7 45.03 38.24 30.64
C THR A 7 44.83 37.93 29.14
N MET A 8 44.05 38.82 28.50
CA MET A 8 44.13 39.45 27.16
C MET A 8 44.87 38.80 25.98
N ALA A 9 44.20 38.79 24.82
CA ALA A 9 44.68 39.49 23.61
C ALA A 9 43.55 39.73 22.59
N THR A 10 43.27 41.01 22.39
CA THR A 10 42.44 41.64 21.36
C THR A 10 43.19 41.70 20.03
N THR A 11 42.51 41.55 18.88
CA THR A 11 42.71 42.44 17.72
C THR A 11 41.47 42.40 16.81
N SER A 12 40.86 43.56 16.68
CA SER A 12 39.80 43.95 15.74
C SER A 12 40.32 44.04 14.31
N THR A 13 39.43 43.92 13.31
CA THR A 13 39.40 44.81 12.13
C THR A 13 37.96 44.92 11.61
N GLU A 14 37.44 46.15 11.58
CA GLU A 14 36.16 46.60 11.03
C GLU A 14 36.20 46.62 9.48
N SER A 15 35.08 46.42 8.78
CA SER A 15 34.22 47.47 8.17
C SER A 15 33.63 46.80 6.90
N SER A 16 32.48 47.12 6.30
CA SER A 16 31.79 48.37 6.10
C SER A 16 30.35 48.08 5.60
N THR A 17 29.43 48.99 5.93
CA THR A 17 28.00 48.98 5.62
C THR A 17 27.71 49.30 4.15
N GLY A 18 26.78 48.55 3.53
CA GLY A 18 26.20 48.87 2.23
C GLY A 18 24.76 48.33 2.12
N SER A 19 23.79 49.22 2.30
CA SER A 19 22.34 49.00 2.19
C SER A 19 21.90 48.88 0.73
N SER A 20 21.02 47.91 0.40
CA SER A 20 19.89 48.10 -0.53
C SER A 20 18.97 46.87 -0.61
N GLN A 21 17.68 47.15 -0.41
CA GLN A 21 16.50 46.61 -1.11
C GLN A 21 16.09 45.14 -0.94
N THR A 22 14.92 45.03 -0.30
CA THR A 22 13.86 44.04 -0.44
C THR A 22 13.78 43.38 -1.83
N VAL A 23 13.97 42.07 -1.89
CA VAL A 23 13.17 41.17 -2.74
C VAL A 23 12.91 39.91 -1.93
N ALA A 24 11.64 39.69 -1.61
CA ALA A 24 11.16 38.40 -1.11
C ALA A 24 11.31 37.38 -2.25
N THR A 25 12.35 36.55 -2.17
CA THR A 25 12.47 35.38 -3.03
C THR A 25 11.65 34.26 -2.37
N PRO A 26 10.63 33.70 -3.04
CA PRO A 26 9.98 32.50 -2.53
C PRO A 26 11.04 31.41 -2.49
N VAL A 27 11.30 30.88 -1.29
CA VAL A 27 12.05 29.64 -1.13
C VAL A 27 11.14 28.56 -1.68
N SER A 28 11.21 28.36 -2.99
CA SER A 28 10.69 27.17 -3.62
C SER A 28 11.60 26.05 -3.15
N ASP A 29 11.29 25.49 -1.98
CA ASP A 29 11.74 24.16 -1.58
C ASP A 29 11.09 23.19 -2.57
N SER A 30 11.67 23.11 -3.77
CA SER A 30 11.49 21.99 -4.64
C SER A 30 12.10 20.80 -3.89
N PHE A 31 11.25 20.04 -3.20
CA PHE A 31 11.57 18.68 -2.81
C PHE A 31 11.79 17.91 -4.11
N THR A 32 12.99 18.02 -4.65
CA THR A 32 13.47 17.18 -5.74
C THR A 32 13.63 15.80 -5.14
N ALA A 33 12.54 15.04 -5.14
CA ALA A 33 12.55 13.62 -4.80
C ALA A 33 13.53 12.96 -5.78
N ILE A 34 14.75 12.71 -5.31
CA ILE A 34 15.76 12.01 -6.10
C ILE A 34 15.14 10.69 -6.55
N PRO A 35 15.09 10.40 -7.86
CA PRO A 35 14.55 9.14 -8.34
C PRO A 35 15.33 8.01 -7.67
N ARG A 36 14.69 7.25 -6.80
CA ARG A 36 15.34 6.08 -6.20
C ARG A 36 15.53 5.05 -7.30
N VAL A 37 16.78 4.64 -7.52
CA VAL A 37 17.09 3.51 -8.40
C VAL A 37 16.30 2.30 -7.87
N PRO A 38 15.46 1.66 -8.70
CA PRO A 38 14.77 0.45 -8.30
C PRO A 38 15.80 -0.59 -7.86
N HIS A 39 15.86 -0.88 -6.57
CA HIS A 39 16.73 -1.91 -6.04
C HIS A 39 16.00 -3.26 -6.18
N THR A 40 15.79 -3.69 -7.42
CA THR A 40 15.26 -5.03 -7.70
C THR A 40 16.35 -6.03 -7.38
N HIS A 41 16.05 -7.01 -6.53
CA HIS A 41 16.94 -8.16 -6.34
C HIS A 41 17.06 -8.93 -7.66
N THR A 42 18.12 -8.66 -8.43
CA THR A 42 18.42 -9.37 -9.69
C THR A 42 19.11 -10.71 -9.45
N SER A 43 19.43 -11.03 -8.20
CA SER A 43 20.01 -12.32 -7.83
C SER A 43 19.01 -13.44 -8.09
N SER A 44 19.40 -14.36 -8.98
CA SER A 44 18.63 -15.57 -9.28
C SER A 44 18.28 -16.37 -8.03
N ALA A 45 19.19 -16.42 -7.04
CA ALA A 45 18.95 -17.09 -5.77
C ALA A 45 17.80 -16.47 -4.98
N ILE A 46 17.74 -15.13 -4.91
CA ILE A 46 16.67 -14.41 -4.19
C ILE A 46 15.34 -14.60 -4.92
N ILE A 47 15.34 -14.52 -6.26
CA ILE A 47 14.14 -14.76 -7.07
C ILE A 47 13.61 -16.19 -6.86
N GLN A 48 14.50 -17.19 -6.84
CA GLN A 48 14.11 -18.57 -6.55
C GLN A 48 13.55 -18.73 -5.13
N MET A 49 14.18 -18.11 -4.13
CA MET A 49 13.65 -18.14 -2.76
C MET A 49 12.24 -17.55 -2.68
N LEU A 50 12.00 -16.40 -3.34
CA LEU A 50 10.68 -15.77 -3.38
C LEU A 50 9.64 -16.64 -4.10
N LYS A 51 10.03 -17.32 -5.19
CA LYS A 51 9.13 -18.24 -5.92
C LYS A 51 8.80 -19.51 -5.14
N ASN A 52 9.71 -19.95 -4.27
CA ASN A 52 9.54 -21.15 -3.45
C ASN A 52 8.92 -20.85 -2.08
N LEU A 53 8.44 -19.62 -1.85
CA LEU A 53 7.73 -19.29 -0.63
C LEU A 53 6.46 -20.12 -0.52
N LEU A 54 6.20 -20.60 0.70
CA LEU A 54 4.94 -21.26 0.99
C LEU A 54 3.80 -20.25 0.90
N LEU A 55 2.67 -20.68 0.34
CA LEU A 55 1.46 -19.85 0.22
C LEU A 55 1.10 -19.16 1.55
N ILE A 56 1.17 -19.89 2.67
CA ILE A 56 0.88 -19.33 4.00
C ILE A 56 1.78 -18.13 4.34
N SER A 57 3.07 -18.21 3.99
CA SER A 57 4.02 -17.13 4.21
C SER A 57 3.72 -15.93 3.31
N ILE A 58 3.35 -16.19 2.05
CA ILE A 58 2.93 -15.13 1.11
C ILE A 58 1.69 -14.40 1.65
N LEU A 59 0.68 -15.13 2.12
CA LEU A 59 -0.55 -14.55 2.65
C LEU A 59 -0.28 -13.71 3.90
N GLN A 60 0.57 -14.20 4.82
CA GLN A 60 0.94 -13.47 6.02
C GLN A 60 1.66 -12.16 5.67
N MET A 61 2.70 -12.22 4.85
CA MET A 61 3.47 -11.03 4.44
C MET A 61 2.59 -10.02 3.70
N ASN A 62 1.71 -10.50 2.80
CA ASN A 62 0.80 -9.62 2.09
C ASN A 62 -0.20 -8.90 3.00
N LYS A 63 -0.66 -9.58 4.06
CA LYS A 63 -1.53 -8.95 5.06
C LYS A 63 -0.80 -7.85 5.81
N GLU A 64 0.41 -8.11 6.28
CA GLU A 64 1.27 -7.12 6.97
C GLU A 64 1.54 -5.91 6.05
N ILE A 65 1.90 -6.16 4.78
CA ILE A 65 2.12 -5.10 3.79
C ILE A 65 0.87 -4.24 3.58
N GLU A 66 -0.33 -4.84 3.53
CA GLU A 66 -1.57 -4.09 3.35
C GLU A 66 -1.90 -3.21 4.56
N GLU A 67 -1.66 -3.71 5.77
CA GLU A 67 -1.82 -2.95 7.01
C GLU A 67 -0.86 -1.75 7.07
N GLU A 68 0.43 -1.97 6.84
CA GLU A 68 1.42 -0.88 6.77
C GLU A 68 1.07 0.14 5.67
N ASN A 69 0.60 -0.33 4.52
CA ASN A 69 0.17 0.56 3.43
C ASN A 69 -1.04 1.41 3.83
N ALA A 70 -1.97 0.87 4.61
CA ALA A 70 -3.11 1.62 5.14
C ALA A 70 -2.63 2.68 6.14
N GLU A 71 -1.67 2.36 7.00
CA GLU A 71 -1.07 3.33 7.92
C GLU A 71 -0.34 4.46 7.20
N ARG A 72 0.48 4.12 6.19
CA ARG A 72 1.15 5.12 5.34
C ARG A 72 0.13 6.02 4.64
N SER A 73 -0.93 5.44 4.08
CA SER A 73 -2.00 6.19 3.43
C SER A 73 -2.69 7.16 4.40
N ARG A 74 -3.01 6.71 5.62
CA ARG A 74 -3.56 7.56 6.68
C ARG A 74 -2.61 8.68 7.06
N LYS A 75 -1.31 8.40 7.19
CA LYS A 75 -0.30 9.41 7.50
C LYS A 75 -0.21 10.48 6.40
N SER A 76 -0.20 10.06 5.14
CA SER A 76 -0.22 11.00 4.00
C SER A 76 -1.49 11.85 3.97
N PHE A 77 -2.65 11.26 4.25
CA PHE A 77 -3.91 11.99 4.35
C PHE A 77 -3.87 13.05 5.47
N ASN A 78 -3.37 12.68 6.65
CA ASN A 78 -3.25 13.60 7.78
C ASN A 78 -2.27 14.75 7.50
N HIS A 79 -1.11 14.46 6.90
CA HIS A 79 -0.15 15.47 6.45
C HIS A 79 -0.77 16.44 5.43
N ALA A 80 -1.51 15.92 4.45
CA ALA A 80 -2.20 16.75 3.46
C ALA A 80 -3.33 17.61 4.08
N SER A 81 -3.93 17.14 5.18
CA SER A 81 -5.02 17.84 5.86
C SER A 81 -4.51 18.93 6.82
N ASP A 82 -3.45 18.65 7.58
CA ASP A 82 -2.79 19.62 8.47
C ASP A 82 -1.27 19.35 8.53
N PRO A 83 -0.48 20.01 7.67
CA PRO A 83 0.97 19.83 7.64
C PRO A 83 1.68 20.47 8.85
N THR A 84 1.01 21.35 9.61
CA THR A 84 1.60 22.00 10.79
C THR A 84 1.70 21.01 11.95
N VAL A 85 0.66 20.21 12.14
CA VAL A 85 0.60 19.14 13.16
C VAL A 85 1.27 17.87 12.66
N HIS A 86 1.06 17.50 11.40
CA HIS A 86 1.61 16.28 10.80
C HIS A 86 2.74 16.63 9.85
N LYS A 87 3.96 16.83 10.38
CA LYS A 87 5.10 17.34 9.61
C LYS A 87 5.55 16.45 8.46
N GLU A 88 5.46 15.14 8.64
CA GLU A 88 5.98 14.16 7.69
C GLU A 88 4.83 13.47 6.95
N PRO A 89 4.87 13.39 5.60
CA PRO A 89 3.95 12.55 4.85
C PRO A 89 4.17 11.05 5.15
N GLY A 90 3.21 10.23 4.71
CA GLY A 90 3.40 8.79 4.62
C GLY A 90 4.40 8.44 3.53
N SER A 91 5.17 7.38 3.74
CA SER A 91 6.08 6.85 2.72
C SER A 91 5.32 6.21 1.56
N GLU A 92 6.04 5.94 0.47
CA GLU A 92 5.52 5.16 -0.66
C GLU A 92 4.98 3.81 -0.20
N GLN A 93 3.97 3.32 -0.92
CA GLN A 93 3.35 2.04 -0.66
C GLN A 93 4.24 0.89 -1.13
N ALA A 94 4.30 -0.17 -0.33
CA ALA A 94 4.97 -1.40 -0.72
C ALA A 94 4.06 -2.25 -1.62
N SER A 95 4.67 -2.95 -2.57
CA SER A 95 3.96 -3.91 -3.44
C SER A 95 3.68 -5.21 -2.71
N LEU A 96 2.55 -5.84 -3.01
CA LEU A 96 2.24 -7.19 -2.56
C LEU A 96 3.09 -8.22 -3.32
N ILE A 97 3.37 -9.33 -2.66
CA ILE A 97 3.93 -10.53 -3.29
C ILE A 97 2.82 -11.16 -4.14
N SER A 98 3.10 -11.39 -5.42
CA SER A 98 2.15 -11.98 -6.34
C SER A 98 1.81 -13.42 -5.96
N LEU A 99 0.53 -13.76 -6.02
CA LEU A 99 0.06 -15.15 -6.03
C LEU A 99 0.10 -15.69 -7.46
N ASP A 100 0.44 -16.95 -7.62
CA ASP A 100 0.36 -17.60 -8.93
C ASP A 100 -1.09 -17.95 -9.28
N GLU A 101 -1.32 -18.31 -10.55
CA GLU A 101 -2.67 -18.66 -11.03
C GLU A 101 -3.20 -19.94 -10.39
N VAL A 102 -2.32 -20.86 -10.00
CA VAL A 102 -2.71 -22.14 -9.37
C VAL A 102 -3.28 -21.87 -7.99
N ASP A 103 -2.62 -21.04 -7.19
CA ASP A 103 -3.04 -20.62 -5.86
C ASP A 103 -4.32 -19.78 -5.94
N LEU A 104 -4.38 -18.81 -6.86
CA LEU A 104 -5.59 -18.03 -7.12
C LEU A 104 -6.78 -18.93 -7.45
N ASN A 105 -6.59 -19.93 -8.32
CA ASN A 105 -7.66 -20.85 -8.69
C ASN A 105 -8.15 -21.72 -7.50
N ARG A 106 -7.28 -22.03 -6.54
CA ARG A 106 -7.67 -22.75 -5.31
C ARG A 106 -8.59 -21.92 -4.42
N PHE A 107 -8.46 -20.60 -4.42
CA PHE A 107 -9.33 -19.70 -3.65
C PHE A 107 -10.78 -19.64 -4.17
N HIS A 108 -11.09 -20.20 -5.34
CA HIS A 108 -12.49 -20.44 -5.73
C HIS A 108 -13.19 -21.52 -4.90
N VAL A 109 -12.42 -22.36 -4.19
CA VAL A 109 -12.97 -23.43 -3.37
C VAL A 109 -13.20 -22.88 -1.95
N PRO A 110 -14.47 -22.76 -1.48
CA PRO A 110 -14.73 -22.13 -0.18
C PRO A 110 -14.05 -22.82 1.00
N SER A 111 -13.91 -24.16 0.96
CA SER A 111 -13.21 -24.92 2.00
C SER A 111 -11.70 -24.61 2.04
N PHE A 112 -11.10 -24.28 0.90
CA PHE A 112 -9.70 -23.85 0.84
C PHE A 112 -9.55 -22.47 1.47
N VAL A 113 -10.42 -21.51 1.15
CA VAL A 113 -10.42 -20.17 1.78
C VAL A 113 -10.56 -20.29 3.30
N ALA A 114 -11.46 -21.16 3.77
CA ALA A 114 -11.69 -21.41 5.19
C ALA A 114 -10.47 -22.00 5.92
N SER A 115 -9.47 -22.50 5.21
CA SER A 115 -8.24 -23.06 5.78
C SER A 115 -7.23 -21.96 6.19
N PHE A 116 -7.46 -20.71 5.78
CA PHE A 116 -6.58 -19.57 6.08
C PHE A 116 -7.32 -18.45 6.85
N PRO A 117 -7.96 -18.77 7.99
CA PRO A 117 -8.71 -17.77 8.75
C PRO A 117 -7.79 -16.66 9.21
N GLY A 118 -8.19 -15.41 8.95
CA GLY A 118 -7.42 -14.24 9.35
C GLY A 118 -6.17 -13.94 8.52
N LEU A 119 -5.88 -14.72 7.46
CA LEU A 119 -4.79 -14.42 6.51
C LEU A 119 -5.30 -13.85 5.18
N ILE A 120 -6.62 -13.90 4.95
CA ILE A 120 -7.25 -13.26 3.81
C ILE A 120 -7.29 -11.75 4.04
N TYR A 121 -6.45 -11.03 3.29
CA TYR A 121 -6.38 -9.58 3.29
C TYR A 121 -7.43 -8.97 2.35
N SER A 122 -7.68 -7.67 2.47
CA SER A 122 -8.85 -6.99 1.91
C SER A 122 -8.90 -7.07 0.38
N LYS A 123 -7.76 -6.85 -0.29
CA LYS A 123 -7.66 -7.01 -1.75
C LYS A 123 -7.97 -8.43 -2.22
N LEU A 124 -7.49 -9.47 -1.51
CA LEU A 124 -7.78 -10.85 -1.86
C LEU A 124 -9.26 -11.21 -1.60
N ALA A 125 -9.82 -10.77 -0.46
CA ALA A 125 -11.23 -10.96 -0.15
C ALA A 125 -12.13 -10.35 -1.24
N LYS A 126 -11.81 -9.14 -1.70
CA LYS A 126 -12.52 -8.48 -2.79
C LYS A 126 -12.44 -9.30 -4.07
N TRP A 127 -11.25 -9.77 -4.45
CA TRP A 127 -11.07 -10.59 -5.64
C TRP A 127 -11.89 -11.88 -5.60
N ILE A 128 -11.90 -12.58 -4.45
CA ILE A 128 -12.72 -13.79 -4.25
C ILE A 128 -14.20 -13.48 -4.47
N ALA A 129 -14.71 -12.38 -3.89
CA ALA A 129 -16.10 -11.98 -4.03
C ALA A 129 -16.47 -11.62 -5.49
N ASP A 130 -15.59 -10.88 -6.18
CA ASP A 130 -15.81 -10.47 -7.57
C ASP A 130 -15.89 -11.68 -8.52
N GLU A 131 -15.01 -12.68 -8.34
CA GLU A 131 -15.04 -13.91 -9.12
C GLU A 131 -16.24 -14.81 -8.78
N ASP A 132 -16.66 -14.85 -7.52
CA ASP A 132 -17.89 -15.55 -7.13
C ASP A 132 -19.11 -14.96 -7.84
N ILE A 133 -19.26 -13.63 -7.88
CA ILE A 133 -20.34 -12.93 -8.58
C ILE A 133 -20.31 -13.29 -10.08
N LYS A 134 -19.13 -13.22 -10.71
CA LYS A 134 -18.94 -13.56 -12.13
C LYS A 134 -19.29 -15.01 -12.42
N SER A 135 -18.95 -15.94 -11.52
CA SER A 135 -19.31 -17.36 -11.66
C SER A 135 -20.82 -17.59 -11.61
N LYS A 136 -21.56 -16.84 -10.77
CA LYS A 136 -23.01 -16.93 -10.65
C LYS A 136 -23.72 -16.28 -11.84
N LEU A 137 -23.16 -15.20 -12.39
CA LEU A 137 -23.70 -14.56 -13.59
C LEU A 137 -23.63 -15.48 -14.82
N LYS A 138 -22.52 -16.22 -14.99
CA LYS A 138 -22.37 -17.20 -16.08
C LYS A 138 -23.30 -18.41 -15.97
N ARG A 139 -23.77 -18.72 -14.76
CA ARG A 139 -24.71 -19.84 -14.51
C ARG A 139 -26.19 -19.42 -14.60
N LYS A 140 -26.52 -18.22 -15.09
CA LYS A 140 -27.92 -17.85 -15.29
C LYS A 140 -28.56 -18.75 -16.38
N PRO A 141 -29.79 -19.24 -16.15
CA PRO A 141 -30.33 -20.40 -16.86
C PRO A 141 -30.77 -20.05 -18.28
N ALA A 142 -30.31 -20.84 -19.24
CA ALA A 142 -30.97 -21.01 -20.53
C ALA A 142 -32.33 -21.74 -20.39
N ASP A 143 -32.65 -22.31 -19.22
CA ASP A 143 -33.88 -23.07 -18.98
C ASP A 143 -34.89 -22.31 -18.11
N LYS A 144 -35.47 -21.24 -18.66
CA LYS A 144 -36.78 -20.72 -18.21
C LYS A 144 -37.82 -20.78 -19.33
N GLN A 145 -37.75 -21.77 -20.21
CA GLN A 145 -38.75 -21.97 -21.26
C GLN A 145 -39.12 -23.45 -21.47
N ARG A 146 -39.39 -24.16 -20.37
CA ARG A 146 -40.11 -25.45 -20.32
C ARG A 146 -40.24 -25.74 -18.82
N LEU A 147 -41.38 -25.50 -18.19
CA LEU A 147 -42.50 -26.42 -18.12
C LEU A 147 -43.75 -25.61 -17.74
N SER A 148 -44.62 -25.35 -18.72
CA SER A 148 -46.03 -24.99 -18.51
C SER A 148 -46.83 -25.72 -19.59
N ALA A 149 -46.72 -27.04 -19.58
CA ALA A 149 -47.68 -27.93 -20.22
C ALA A 149 -48.19 -28.84 -19.10
N GLU A 150 -49.48 -29.07 -19.10
CA GLU A 150 -50.26 -29.82 -18.11
C GLU A 150 -50.55 -29.09 -16.79
N ASP A 151 -51.71 -28.43 -16.72
CA ASP A 151 -52.87 -29.05 -16.05
C ASP A 151 -54.13 -28.17 -16.19
N THR A 152 -54.96 -28.42 -17.21
CA THR A 152 -56.37 -28.02 -17.16
C THR A 152 -57.26 -29.11 -17.76
N ARG A 153 -57.44 -30.16 -16.96
CA ARG A 153 -58.72 -30.84 -16.65
C ARG A 153 -59.55 -31.40 -17.81
N ILE A 154 -59.56 -32.73 -17.82
CA ILE A 154 -60.57 -33.64 -18.35
C ILE A 154 -61.96 -33.41 -17.70
N ALA A 155 -63.01 -33.62 -18.51
CA ALA A 155 -64.44 -33.88 -18.21
C ALA A 155 -65.27 -32.68 -17.68
N LYS A 156 -66.44 -32.37 -18.26
CA LYS A 156 -67.56 -33.22 -18.64
C LYS A 156 -68.45 -32.52 -19.67
#